data_AF-A0A4Q3BZX8-F1
#
_entry.id   AF-A0A4Q3BZX8-F1
#
_cell.length_a   1.000
_cell.length_b   1.000
_cell.length_c   1.000
_cell.angle_alpha   90.00
_cell.angle_beta   90.00
_cell.angle_gamma   90.00
#
_symmetry.space_group_name_H-M   'P 1'
#
loop_
_entity.id
_entity.type
_entity.pdbx_description
1 polymer ?
#
loop_
_entity_poly.entity_id
_entity_poly.type
_entity_poly.pdbx_seq_one_letter_code
_entity_poly.pdbx_strand_id
1 'polypeptide(L)' 'TQNGTKVKLKGKGMPIYKKDGQFGDLYLTYNVQLPTSLSAEQKELFEKLAKL' A
#
# COMPACT_ATOMS: atom_id res chain seq x y z
N THR A 1 3.88 2.86 5.59
CA THR A 1 4.40 2.59 4.24
C THR A 1 4.03 3.75 3.35
N GLN A 2 4.78 4.03 2.29
CA GLN A 2 4.49 5.18 1.42
C GLN A 2 3.32 4.88 0.47
N ASN A 3 2.52 5.89 0.13
CA ASN A 3 1.49 5.74 -0.89
C ASN A 3 2.12 5.33 -2.23
N GLY A 4 1.46 4.46 -2.99
CA GLY A 4 1.95 3.94 -4.26
C GLY A 4 3.07 2.90 -4.15
N THR A 5 3.49 2.52 -2.93
CA THR A 5 4.46 1.45 -2.73
C THR A 5 3.95 0.17 -3.40
N LYS A 6 4.81 -0.48 -4.19
CA LYS A 6 4.50 -1.75 -4.86
C LYS A 6 5.19 -2.90 -4.15
N VAL A 7 4.45 -3.95 -3.85
CA VAL A 7 4.95 -5.18 -3.22
C VAL A 7 4.66 -6.37 -4.11
N LYS A 8 5.64 -7.27 -4.22
CA LYS A 8 5.54 -8.46 -5.04
C LYS A 8 5.37 -9.71 -4.18
N LEU A 9 4.28 -10.43 -4.39
CA LEU A 9 4.05 -11.75 -3.81
C LEU A 9 4.42 -12.83 -4.83
N LYS A 10 5.58 -13.43 -4.63
CA LYS A 10 6.14 -14.42 -5.57
C LYS A 10 5.26 -15.67 -5.65
N GLY A 11 4.93 -16.12 -6.86
CA GLY A 11 4.16 -17.35 -7.10
C GLY A 11 2.68 -17.28 -6.69
N LYS A 12 2.16 -16.08 -6.40
CA LYS A 12 0.74 -15.85 -6.05
C LYS A 12 -0.07 -15.22 -7.19
N GLY A 13 0.53 -15.12 -8.38
CA GLY A 13 -0.14 -14.69 -9.60
C GLY A 13 -0.91 -15.82 -10.27
N MET A 14 -1.34 -15.58 -11.50
CA MET A 14 -2.11 -16.55 -12.29
C MET A 14 -1.26 -17.74 -12.73
N PRO A 15 -1.87 -18.92 -12.94
CA PRO A 15 -1.18 -20.06 -13.55
C PRO A 15 -0.70 -19.71 -14.96
N ILE A 16 0.49 -20.19 -15.32
CA ILE A 16 1.08 -19.93 -16.63
C ILE A 16 0.58 -20.99 -17.63
N TYR A 17 0.01 -20.54 -18.75
CA TYR A 17 -0.54 -21.44 -19.77
C TYR A 17 0.49 -22.45 -20.27
N LYS A 18 0.09 -23.73 -20.34
CA LYS A 18 0.93 -24.89 -20.72
C LYS A 18 2.16 -25.14 -19.84
N LYS A 19 2.25 -24.52 -18.66
CA LYS A 19 3.30 -24.80 -17.66
C LYS A 19 2.66 -25.25 -16.36
N ASP A 20 2.44 -26.55 -16.25
CA ASP A 20 1.84 -27.14 -15.06
C ASP A 20 2.67 -26.85 -13.80
N GLY A 21 1.99 -26.53 -12.70
CA GLY A 21 2.61 -26.12 -11.43
C GLY A 21 3.33 -24.77 -11.42
N GLN A 22 3.39 -24.01 -12.52
CA GLN A 22 4.03 -22.68 -12.55
C GLN A 22 3.01 -21.54 -12.45
N PHE A 23 3.29 -20.62 -11.54
CA PHE A 23 2.45 -19.44 -11.28
C PHE A 23 3.27 -18.17 -11.44
N GLY A 24 2.62 -17.11 -11.92
CA GLY A 24 3.20 -15.77 -11.95
C GLY A 24 3.31 -15.14 -10.56
N ASP A 25 3.70 -13.88 -10.53
CA ASP A 25 3.77 -13.07 -9.30
C ASP A 25 2.56 -12.14 -9.21
N LEU A 26 2.06 -11.92 -7.99
CA LEU A 26 1.02 -10.94 -7.72
C LEU A 26 1.66 -9.63 -7.25
N TYR A 27 1.30 -8.51 -7.87
CA TYR A 27 1.74 -7.18 -7.48
C TYR A 27 0.64 -6.45 -6.73
N LEU A 28 0.93 -6.04 -5.50
CA LEU A 28 0.08 -5.19 -4.69
C LEU A 28 0.58 -3.76 -4.78
N THR A 29 -0.32 -2.80 -4.99
CA THR A 29 0.00 -1.37 -4.92
C THR A 29 -0.78 -0.77 -3.76
N TYR A 30 -0.07 -0.19 -2.79
CA TYR A 30 -0.75 0.47 -1.67
C TYR A 30 -1.36 1.79 -2.15
N ASN A 31 -2.65 1.97 -1.89
CA ASN A 31 -3.34 3.24 -2.03
C ASN A 31 -3.68 3.77 -0.63
N VAL A 32 -2.89 4.73 -0.17
CA VAL A 32 -3.07 5.38 1.14
C VAL A 32 -3.94 6.62 0.93
N GLN A 33 -5.13 6.60 1.51
CA GLN A 33 -6.05 7.73 1.49
C GLN A 33 -5.83 8.58 2.74
N LEU A 34 -5.62 9.88 2.54
CA LEU A 34 -5.51 10.83 3.65
C LEU A 34 -6.90 11.29 4.08
N PRO A 35 -7.12 11.52 5.39
CA PRO A 35 -8.39 12.04 5.89
C PRO A 35 -8.65 13.44 5.32
N THR A 36 -9.89 13.70 4.90
CA THR A 36 -10.31 14.99 4.32
C THR A 36 -10.78 15.99 5.37
N SER A 37 -11.16 15.51 6.55
CA SER A 37 -11.55 16.33 7.70
C SER A 37 -10.83 15.86 8.96
N LEU A 38 -10.39 16.83 9.75
CA LEU A 38 -9.70 16.60 11.02
C LEU A 38 -10.33 17.50 12.08
N SER A 39 -10.49 16.97 13.30
CA SER A 39 -10.89 17.77 14.48
C SER A 39 -9.79 18.77 14.85
N ALA A 40 -10.14 19.76 15.68
CA ALA A 40 -9.17 20.75 16.16
C ALA A 40 -7.98 20.09 16.90
N GLU A 41 -8.27 19.14 17.77
CA GLU A 41 -7.26 18.38 18.51
C GLU A 41 -6.35 17.56 17.57
N GLN A 42 -6.92 16.89 16.58
CA GLN A 42 -6.14 16.13 15.59
C GLN A 42 -5.19 17.02 14.81
N LYS A 43 -5.64 18.22 14.39
CA LYS A 43 -4.78 19.20 13.71
C LYS A 43 -3.63 19.66 14.59
N GLU A 44 -3.90 19.97 15.86
CA GLU A 44 -2.87 20.38 16.80
C GLU A 44 -1.79 19.30 16.98
N LEU A 45 -2.20 18.03 17.07
CA LEU A 45 -1.26 16.90 17.15
C LEU A 45 -0.39 16.79 15.90
N PHE A 46 -0.98 16.94 14.71
CA PHE A 46 -0.20 16.94 13.46
C PHE A 46 0.77 18.12 13.36
N GLU A 47 0.36 19.32 13.81
CA GLU A 47 1.26 20.49 13.84
C GLU A 47 2.43 20.31 14.80
N LYS A 48 2.21 19.68 15.96
CA LYS A 48 3.29 19.33 16.90
C LYS A 48 4.25 18.31 16.28
N LEU A 49 3.72 17.27 15.63
CA LEU A 49 4.53 16.28 14.93
C LEU A 49 5.36 16.89 13.79
N ALA A 50 4.82 17.87 13.07
CA ALA A 50 5.52 18.53 11.97
C ALA A 50 6.67 19.47 12.39
N LYS A 51 6.72 19.86 13.67
CA LYS A 51 7.76 20.73 14.25
C LYS A 51 8.94 19.95 14.83
N LEU A 52 8.86 18.62 14.87
CA LEU A 52 9.94 17.71 15.22
C LEU A 52 10.84 17.46 14.00
#